data_AF-A0A812XJH7-F1
#
_entry.id   AF-A0A812XJH7-F1
#
_cell.length_a   1.000
_cell.length_b   1.000
_cell.length_c   1.000
_cell.angle_alpha   90.00
_cell.angle_beta   90.00
_cell.angle_gamma   90.00
#
_symmetry.space_group_name_H-M   'P 1'
#
loop_
_entity.id
_entity.type
_entity.pdbx_description
1 polymer ?
#
loop_
_entity_poly.entity_id
_entity_poly.type
_entity_poly.pdbx_seq_one_letter_code
_entity_poly.pdbx_strand_id
1 'polypeptide(L)'
;MASRALLVALLLPACSAITWVKSAGGASCDQACAARSGCSEEAWPQSEEEFQDAAKAAGQVCEGTQTGGAKYDPSTDGRYCGWQGPDHMNGETRCGQSGDSGTYRFCPCNADKEL
;
A
#
# COMPACT_ATOMS: atom_id res chain seq x y z
N MET A 1 9.06 -9.85 -55.16
CA MET A 1 8.02 -9.40 -54.20
C MET A 1 8.47 -9.85 -52.82
N ALA A 2 8.90 -8.94 -51.94
CA ALA A 2 9.35 -9.27 -50.59
C ALA A 2 8.40 -8.59 -49.59
N SER A 3 7.49 -9.36 -49.00
CA SER A 3 6.59 -8.87 -47.94
C SER A 3 7.38 -8.74 -46.65
N ARG A 4 7.56 -7.50 -46.20
CA ARG A 4 8.05 -7.19 -44.86
C ARG A 4 6.92 -7.44 -43.87
N ALA A 5 7.02 -8.49 -43.07
CA ALA A 5 6.15 -8.68 -41.92
C ALA A 5 6.55 -7.67 -40.84
N LEU A 6 5.67 -6.71 -40.54
CA LEU A 6 5.79 -5.84 -39.37
C LEU A 6 5.39 -6.65 -38.13
N LEU A 7 6.35 -6.97 -37.28
CA LEU A 7 6.08 -7.47 -35.93
C LEU A 7 5.59 -6.28 -35.08
N VAL A 8 4.29 -6.24 -34.82
CA VAL A 8 3.70 -5.33 -33.84
C VAL A 8 3.89 -5.96 -32.46
N ALA A 9 4.87 -5.47 -31.70
CA ALA A 9 5.04 -5.86 -30.30
C ALA A 9 3.87 -5.29 -29.49
N LEU A 10 2.99 -6.18 -29.01
CA LEU A 10 1.95 -5.85 -28.04
C LEU A 10 2.64 -5.51 -26.71
N LEU A 11 2.78 -4.22 -26.42
CA LEU A 11 3.13 -3.72 -25.09
C LEU A 11 1.95 -4.00 -24.16
N LEU A 12 1.97 -5.16 -23.50
CA LEU A 12 1.06 -5.46 -22.40
C LEU A 12 1.33 -4.42 -21.29
N PRO A 13 0.31 -3.71 -20.79
CA PRO A 13 0.49 -2.86 -19.62
C PRO A 13 0.98 -3.74 -18.47
N ALA A 14 2.12 -3.40 -17.89
CA ALA A 14 2.56 -4.03 -16.66
C ALA A 14 1.51 -3.70 -15.59
N CYS A 15 0.68 -4.69 -15.25
CA CYS A 15 -0.21 -4.59 -14.11
C CYS A 15 0.71 -4.63 -12.88
N SER A 16 1.15 -3.45 -12.41
CA SER A 16 2.00 -3.34 -11.22
C SER A 16 1.27 -3.97 -10.05
N ALA A 17 1.67 -5.19 -9.67
CA ALA A 17 1.05 -5.90 -8.57
C ALA A 17 1.38 -5.18 -7.25
N ILE A 18 0.35 -4.82 -6.50
CA ILE A 18 0.51 -4.21 -5.18
C ILE A 18 0.97 -5.28 -4.19
N THR A 19 2.07 -5.00 -3.49
CA THR A 19 2.53 -5.81 -2.37
C THR A 19 2.28 -5.05 -1.07
N TRP A 20 1.48 -5.64 -0.20
CA TRP A 20 1.19 -5.07 1.12
C TRP A 20 2.33 -5.36 2.09
N VAL A 21 2.87 -4.31 2.68
CA VAL A 21 4.00 -4.38 3.62
C VAL A 21 3.60 -3.74 4.94
N LYS A 22 3.91 -4.40 6.06
CA LYS A 22 3.84 -3.79 7.38
C LYS A 22 5.08 -2.93 7.61
N SER A 23 4.89 -1.63 7.87
CA SER A 23 6.01 -0.71 8.15
C SER A 23 6.67 -1.01 9.50
N ALA A 24 7.86 -0.45 9.73
CA ALA A 24 8.44 -0.37 11.07
C ALA A 24 7.64 0.61 11.95
N GLY A 25 7.78 0.50 13.28
CA GLY A 25 7.09 1.37 14.23
C GLY A 25 7.35 2.85 13.95
N GLY A 26 6.28 3.64 13.77
CA GLY A 26 6.31 5.06 13.44
C GLY A 26 6.70 5.41 12.00
N ALA A 27 7.09 4.44 11.17
CA ALA A 27 7.54 4.71 9.81
C ALA A 27 6.38 5.01 8.84
N SER A 28 6.64 5.89 7.87
CA SER A 28 5.73 6.15 6.76
C SER A 28 5.76 5.02 5.71
N CYS A 29 4.81 5.03 4.78
CA CYS A 29 4.81 4.07 3.68
C CYS A 29 5.85 4.37 2.61
N ASP A 30 6.24 5.64 2.43
CA ASP A 30 7.41 5.98 1.60
C ASP A 30 8.68 5.30 2.10
N GLN A 31 8.87 5.28 3.43
CA GLN A 31 10.00 4.58 4.06
C GLN A 31 9.87 3.06 3.92
N ALA A 32 8.68 2.50 4.19
CA ALA A 32 8.44 1.06 4.10
C ALA A 32 8.62 0.50 2.69
N CYS A 33 8.28 1.28 1.66
CA CYS A 33 8.33 0.89 0.26
C CYS A 33 9.63 1.30 -0.45
N ALA A 34 10.65 1.81 0.25
CA ALA A 34 11.87 2.34 -0.37
C ALA A 34 12.65 1.31 -1.21
N ALA A 35 12.65 0.04 -0.77
CA ALA A 35 13.26 -1.08 -1.48
C ALA A 35 12.42 -1.54 -2.70
N ARG A 36 11.19 -1.05 -2.81
CA ARG A 36 10.22 -1.34 -3.87
C ARG A 36 10.06 -0.12 -4.75
N SER A 37 9.25 -0.20 -5.80
CA SER A 37 9.00 0.92 -6.72
C SER A 37 8.11 2.03 -6.11
N GLY A 38 8.27 2.32 -4.81
CA GLY A 38 7.50 3.32 -4.07
C GLY A 38 6.15 2.80 -3.53
N CYS A 39 5.47 3.68 -2.81
CA CYS A 39 4.10 3.49 -2.32
C CYS A 39 3.08 3.94 -3.38
N SER A 40 1.94 3.25 -3.46
CA SER A 40 0.85 3.54 -4.40
C SER A 40 -0.31 4.23 -3.72
N GLU A 41 -0.59 5.49 -4.10
CA GLU A 41 -1.74 6.24 -3.58
C GLU A 41 -3.09 5.74 -4.13
N GLU A 42 -3.09 4.95 -5.20
CA GLU A 42 -4.31 4.48 -5.86
C GLU A 42 -4.79 3.13 -5.31
N ALA A 43 -3.98 2.50 -4.45
CA ALA A 43 -4.20 1.14 -3.98
C ALA A 43 -4.78 1.05 -2.56
N TRP A 44 -5.17 2.18 -1.96
CA TRP A 44 -5.78 2.16 -0.64
C TRP A 44 -7.09 1.37 -0.64
N PRO A 45 -7.34 0.53 0.39
CA PRO A 45 -8.57 -0.25 0.46
C PRO A 45 -9.79 0.67 0.51
N GLN A 46 -10.81 0.33 -0.27
CA GLN A 46 -12.07 1.06 -0.37
C GLN A 46 -13.18 0.43 0.48
N SER A 47 -12.92 -0.75 1.05
CA SER A 47 -13.82 -1.46 1.95
C SER A 47 -13.05 -2.07 3.13
N GLU A 48 -13.78 -2.40 4.20
CA GLU A 48 -13.18 -3.08 5.35
C GLU A 48 -12.69 -4.49 4.97
N GLU A 49 -13.35 -5.17 4.03
CA GLU A 49 -12.92 -6.47 3.51
C GLU A 49 -11.57 -6.37 2.79
N GLU A 50 -11.42 -5.41 1.87
CA GLU A 50 -10.13 -5.14 1.21
C GLU A 50 -9.02 -4.77 2.20
N PHE A 51 -9.37 -4.03 3.26
CA PHE A 51 -8.44 -3.72 4.34
C PHE A 51 -8.00 -4.99 5.08
N GLN A 52 -8.91 -5.90 5.41
CA GLN A 52 -8.58 -7.15 6.10
C GLN A 52 -7.67 -8.03 5.23
N ASP A 53 -7.92 -8.09 3.92
CA ASP A 53 -7.05 -8.78 2.98
C ASP A 53 -5.66 -8.15 2.89
N ALA A 54 -5.58 -6.82 2.84
CA ALA A 54 -4.33 -6.07 2.87
C ALA A 54 -3.52 -6.33 4.15
N ALA A 55 -4.16 -6.26 5.32
CA ALA A 55 -3.52 -6.52 6.61
C ALA A 55 -2.99 -7.97 6.68
N LYS A 56 -3.78 -8.93 6.21
CA LYS A 56 -3.40 -10.34 6.14
C LYS A 56 -2.23 -10.58 5.18
N ALA A 57 -2.24 -9.94 4.00
CA ALA A 57 -1.13 -9.98 3.05
C ALA A 57 0.16 -9.38 3.63
N ALA A 58 0.04 -8.36 4.49
CA ALA A 58 1.14 -7.79 5.27
C ALA A 58 1.52 -8.63 6.51
N GLY A 59 0.89 -9.79 6.72
CA GLY A 59 1.19 -10.72 7.81
C GLY A 59 0.57 -10.38 9.16
N GLN A 60 -0.48 -9.54 9.20
CA GLN A 60 -1.21 -9.22 10.43
C GLN A 60 -2.63 -9.81 10.42
N VAL A 61 -3.01 -10.41 11.55
CA VAL A 61 -4.41 -10.68 11.89
C VAL A 61 -4.80 -9.73 13.02
N CYS A 62 -5.90 -9.02 12.85
CA CYS A 62 -6.39 -8.04 13.82
C CYS A 62 -7.34 -8.71 14.81
N GLU A 63 -7.15 -8.53 16.12
CA GLU A 63 -8.11 -8.97 17.14
C GLU A 63 -9.42 -8.17 17.09
N GLY A 64 -9.31 -6.93 16.62
CA GLY A 64 -10.42 -6.03 16.39
C GLY A 64 -9.98 -4.86 15.51
N THR A 65 -10.97 -4.24 14.87
CA THR A 65 -10.79 -3.21 13.85
C THR A 65 -11.57 -1.96 14.27
N GLN A 66 -10.91 -0.81 14.25
CA GLN A 66 -11.50 0.50 14.52
C GLN A 66 -11.58 1.32 13.23
N THR A 67 -12.77 1.85 12.92
CA THR A 67 -12.97 2.75 11.78
C THR A 67 -12.60 4.19 12.10
N GLY A 68 -11.79 4.80 11.25
CA GLY A 68 -11.37 6.18 11.29
C GLY A 68 -10.46 6.53 12.46
N GLY A 69 -10.14 7.82 12.55
CA GLY A 69 -9.47 8.42 13.71
C GLY A 69 -8.02 8.78 13.48
N ALA A 70 -7.27 8.01 12.68
CA ALA A 70 -5.87 8.31 12.40
C ALA A 70 -5.63 8.69 10.93
N LYS A 71 -4.94 9.81 10.70
CA LYS A 71 -4.57 10.28 9.35
C LYS A 71 -3.65 9.32 8.58
N TYR A 72 -3.00 8.40 9.29
CA TYR A 72 -2.05 7.44 8.74
C TYR A 72 -2.66 6.06 8.49
N ASP A 73 -3.92 5.83 8.87
CA ASP A 73 -4.56 4.52 8.67
C ASP A 73 -4.59 4.14 7.19
N PRO A 74 -4.46 2.84 6.85
CA PRO A 74 -4.61 1.69 7.74
C PRO A 74 -3.33 1.33 8.55
N SER A 75 -3.51 0.89 9.79
CA SER A 75 -2.41 0.62 10.72
C SER A 75 -2.75 -0.41 11.81
N THR A 76 -1.76 -0.80 12.62
CA THR A 76 -1.92 -1.65 13.80
C THR A 76 -1.00 -1.22 14.95
N ASP A 77 -1.43 -1.46 16.19
CA ASP A 77 -0.58 -1.37 17.39
C ASP A 77 0.15 -2.71 17.69
N GLY A 78 -0.02 -3.71 16.82
CA GLY A 78 0.45 -5.08 16.98
C GLY A 78 -0.64 -6.09 17.30
N ARG A 79 -1.82 -5.65 17.79
CA ARG A 79 -2.97 -6.51 18.09
C ARG A 79 -4.26 -6.01 17.45
N TYR A 80 -4.60 -4.74 17.67
CA TYR A 80 -5.76 -4.08 17.10
C TYR A 80 -5.34 -3.28 15.88
N CYS A 81 -6.30 -3.02 14.98
CA CYS A 81 -6.04 -2.30 13.75
C CYS A 81 -6.95 -1.10 13.60
N GLY A 82 -6.39 -0.01 13.08
CA GLY A 82 -7.12 1.16 12.61
C GLY A 82 -7.32 1.05 11.10
N TRP A 83 -8.53 1.32 10.62
CA TRP A 83 -8.83 1.43 9.18
C TRP A 83 -9.54 2.74 8.87
N GLN A 84 -9.57 3.03 7.57
CA GLN A 84 -10.00 4.27 6.94
C GLN A 84 -9.29 5.53 7.44
N GLY A 85 -8.10 5.74 6.89
CA GLY A 85 -7.54 7.09 6.81
C GLY A 85 -8.47 8.01 5.99
N PRO A 86 -8.27 9.33 6.06
CA PRO A 86 -9.13 10.31 5.41
C PRO A 86 -9.14 10.15 3.87
N ASP A 87 -10.30 10.39 3.26
CA ASP A 87 -10.46 10.35 1.79
C ASP A 87 -9.68 11.47 1.09
N HIS A 88 -9.45 12.58 1.80
CA HIS A 88 -8.74 13.75 1.30
C HIS A 88 -7.70 14.24 2.30
N MET A 89 -6.50 14.51 1.80
CA MET A 89 -5.40 15.09 2.55
C MET A 89 -5.14 16.51 2.01
N ASN A 90 -4.92 17.48 2.90
CA ASN A 90 -4.74 18.88 2.52
C ASN A 90 -3.34 19.14 1.93
N GLY A 91 -3.10 18.67 0.70
CA GLY A 91 -1.81 18.82 0.02
C GLY A 91 -0.73 17.83 0.47
N GLU A 92 -1.05 16.94 1.41
CA GLU A 92 -0.20 15.84 1.84
C GLU A 92 -0.62 14.52 1.16
N THR A 93 0.25 13.53 1.18
CA THR A 93 -0.05 12.18 0.67
C THR A 93 -0.26 11.23 1.83
N ARG A 94 -1.06 10.17 1.65
CA ARG A 94 -1.21 9.14 2.68
C ARG A 94 0.05 8.32 2.82
N CYS A 95 0.81 8.12 1.74
CA CYS A 95 2.09 7.42 1.74
C CYS A 95 3.12 8.12 2.65
N GLY A 96 3.13 9.46 2.68
CA GLY A 96 4.06 10.26 3.48
C GLY A 96 3.74 10.34 4.98
N GLN A 97 2.55 9.92 5.40
CA GLN A 97 2.18 10.01 6.82
C GLN A 97 2.96 9.03 7.68
N SER A 98 3.59 9.54 8.74
CA SER A 98 4.20 8.72 9.78
C SER A 98 3.19 8.42 10.87
N GLY A 99 3.30 7.23 11.47
CA GLY A 99 2.52 6.86 12.65
C GLY A 99 3.22 7.27 13.95
N ASP A 100 2.59 6.99 15.07
CA ASP A 100 3.24 7.07 16.38
C ASP A 100 4.26 5.91 16.53
N SER A 101 5.19 6.02 17.49
CA SER A 101 6.28 5.04 17.65
C SER A 101 5.84 3.57 17.84
N GLY A 102 4.64 3.34 18.38
CA GLY A 102 4.03 2.01 18.55
C GLY A 102 3.11 1.59 17.41
N THR A 103 2.95 2.41 16.38
CA THR A 103 2.05 2.19 15.25
C THR A 103 2.81 1.66 14.05
N TYR A 104 2.30 0.59 13.46
CA TYR A 104 2.83 -0.03 12.24
C TYR A 104 1.80 0.14 11.14
N ARG A 105 2.16 0.76 10.02
CA ARG A 105 1.25 1.03 8.90
C ARG A 105 1.17 -0.18 7.97
N PHE A 106 0.01 -0.38 7.33
CA PHE A 106 -0.09 -1.28 6.18
C PHE A 106 0.07 -0.48 4.90
N CYS A 107 1.14 -0.77 4.18
CA CYS A 107 1.60 0.06 3.08
C CYS A 107 1.42 -0.65 1.73
N PRO A 108 0.70 -0.04 0.78
CA PRO A 108 0.56 -0.56 -0.57
C PRO A 108 1.82 -0.22 -1.36
N CYS A 109 2.79 -1.11 -1.36
CA CYS A 109 3.99 -0.92 -2.16
C CYS A 109 3.78 -1.42 -3.58
N ASN A 110 4.33 -0.71 -4.56
CA ASN A 110 4.45 -1.25 -5.91
C ASN A 110 5.33 -2.51 -5.92
N ALA A 111 5.25 -3.29 -6.99
CA ALA A 111 6.10 -4.46 -7.19
C ALA A 111 7.60 -4.11 -7.01
N ASP A 112 8.39 -5.15 -6.74
CA ASP A 112 9.83 -5.02 -6.57
C ASP A 112 10.44 -4.35 -7.80
N LYS A 113 11.51 -3.57 -7.58
CA LYS A 113 12.29 -3.02 -8.67
C LYS A 113 12.92 -4.22 -9.38
N GLU A 114 12.49 -4.52 -10.60
CA GLU A 114 13.24 -5.41 -11.49
C GLU A 114 14.67 -4.85 -11.57
N LEU A 115 15.65 -5.62 -11.10
CA LEU A 115 17.08 -5.25 -11.06
C LEU A 115 17.75 -5.50 -12.41
#